data_AF-A0A1M6AYV9-F1
#
_entry.id   AF-A0A1M6AYV9-F1
#
_cell.length_a   1.000
_cell.length_b   1.000
_cell.length_c   1.000
_cell.angle_alpha   90.00
_cell.angle_beta   90.00
_cell.angle_gamma   90.00
#
_symmetry.space_group_name_H-M   'P 1'
#
loop_
_entity.id
_entity.type
_entity.pdbx_description
1 polymer ?
#
loop_
_entity_poly.entity_id
_entity_poly.type
_entity_poly.pdbx_seq_one_letter_code
_entity_poly.pdbx_strand_id
1 'polypeptide(L)'
;MKAIKAFQKSEGLVVDGICGPQTYKRLDPYAQERDIDRGIEGGRAVFVHATAYSPEETSGVTALGTAVRKGIIASDPNVIPMGTKVYIPGYGEAVAEDCGGNIVGNIIDIAFDTHAEAMAFGRQDIEIYILE
;
A
#
# COMPACT_ATOMS: atom_id res chain seq x y z
N MET A 1 8.21 -4.09 -16.40
CA MET A 1 7.65 -3.15 -17.40
C MET A 1 7.25 -3.76 -18.76
N LYS A 2 7.91 -4.81 -19.30
CA LYS A 2 7.52 -5.40 -20.60
C LYS A 2 6.10 -6.01 -20.62
N ALA A 3 5.69 -6.67 -19.54
CA ALA A 3 4.37 -7.30 -19.45
C ALA A 3 3.22 -6.28 -19.44
N ILE A 4 3.32 -5.23 -18.62
CA ILE A 4 2.29 -4.16 -18.56
C ILE A 4 2.16 -3.44 -19.90
N LYS A 5 3.28 -3.06 -20.53
CA LYS A 5 3.23 -2.39 -21.84
C LYS A 5 2.64 -3.28 -22.93
N ALA A 6 2.89 -4.59 -22.90
CA ALA A 6 2.30 -5.54 -23.83
C ALA A 6 0.78 -5.66 -23.63
N PHE A 7 0.34 -5.72 -22.38
CA PHE A 7 -1.08 -5.77 -22.02
C PHE A 7 -1.82 -4.48 -22.39
N GLN A 8 -1.28 -3.32 -22.04
CA GLN A 8 -1.85 -2.03 -22.42
C GLN A 8 -2.01 -1.92 -23.93
N LYS A 9 -1.02 -2.39 -24.69
CA LYS A 9 -1.09 -2.43 -26.16
C LYS A 9 -2.17 -3.38 -26.67
N SER A 10 -2.35 -4.56 -26.06
CA SER A 10 -3.40 -5.51 -26.49
C SER A 10 -4.81 -5.03 -26.14
N GLU A 11 -4.96 -4.29 -25.04
CA GLU A 11 -6.23 -3.74 -24.56
C GLU A 11 -6.58 -2.36 -25.16
N GLY A 12 -5.70 -1.80 -25.99
CA GLY A 12 -5.91 -0.48 -26.61
C GLY A 12 -5.80 0.70 -25.64
N LEU A 13 -5.02 0.56 -24.57
CA LEU A 13 -4.76 1.57 -23.55
C LEU A 13 -3.51 2.40 -23.87
N VAL A 14 -3.34 3.53 -23.16
CA VAL A 14 -2.10 4.31 -23.19
C VAL A 14 -0.94 3.43 -22.71
N VAL A 15 0.09 3.29 -23.55
CA VAL A 15 1.24 2.40 -23.29
C VAL A 15 2.32 3.16 -22.53
N ASP A 16 2.03 3.54 -21.29
CA ASP A 16 2.98 4.21 -20.39
C ASP A 16 3.80 3.20 -19.56
N GLY A 17 3.33 1.95 -19.46
CA GLY A 17 3.92 0.92 -18.59
C GLY A 17 3.55 1.06 -17.11
N ILE A 18 2.60 1.93 -16.79
CA ILE A 18 2.05 2.18 -15.46
C ILE A 18 0.70 1.47 -15.37
N CYS A 19 0.47 0.69 -14.31
CA CYS A 19 -0.84 0.05 -14.10
C CYS A 19 -1.89 1.05 -13.59
N GLY A 20 -2.18 2.11 -14.32
CA GLY A 20 -3.18 3.10 -13.93
C GLY A 20 -4.62 2.56 -13.96
N PRO A 21 -5.63 3.36 -13.55
CA PRO A 21 -7.00 2.89 -13.34
C PRO A 21 -7.63 2.15 -14.53
N GLN A 22 -7.34 2.60 -15.76
CA GLN A 22 -7.82 1.94 -16.98
C GLN A 22 -7.14 0.59 -17.21
N THR A 23 -5.86 0.47 -16.90
CA THR A 23 -5.11 -0.79 -16.99
C THR A 23 -5.60 -1.76 -15.93
N TYR A 24 -5.80 -1.27 -14.70
CA TYR A 24 -6.30 -2.06 -13.58
C TYR A 24 -7.69 -2.63 -13.87
N LYS A 25 -8.62 -1.78 -14.36
CA LYS A 25 -9.98 -2.20 -14.74
C LYS A 25 -10.00 -3.27 -15.84
N ARG A 26 -8.98 -3.34 -16.69
CA ARG A 26 -8.87 -4.40 -17.71
C ARG A 26 -8.21 -5.67 -17.21
N LEU A 27 -7.27 -5.56 -16.28
CA LEU A 27 -6.68 -6.73 -15.62
C LEU A 27 -7.70 -7.43 -14.71
N ASP A 28 -8.55 -6.63 -14.07
CA ASP A 28 -9.52 -7.09 -13.10
C ASP A 28 -10.83 -6.31 -13.21
N PRO A 29 -11.74 -6.71 -14.12
CA PRO A 29 -13.00 -6.00 -14.32
C PRO A 29 -13.93 -6.05 -13.10
N TYR A 30 -13.68 -6.99 -12.18
CA TYR A 30 -14.42 -7.14 -10.92
C TYR A 30 -13.71 -6.47 -9.74
N ALA A 31 -12.59 -5.76 -9.97
CA ALA A 31 -11.89 -4.97 -8.94
C ALA A 31 -12.88 -4.08 -8.20
N GLN A 32 -13.69 -3.35 -8.97
CA GLN A 32 -14.63 -2.37 -8.45
C GLN A 32 -15.71 -3.00 -7.55
N GLU A 33 -16.16 -4.23 -7.85
CA GLU A 33 -17.10 -4.97 -6.97
C GLU A 33 -16.40 -5.46 -5.69
N ARG A 34 -15.16 -5.92 -5.79
CA ARG A 34 -14.34 -6.31 -4.63
C ARG A 34 -13.96 -5.12 -3.76
N ASP A 35 -13.80 -3.95 -4.37
CA ASP A 35 -13.53 -2.69 -3.70
C ASP A 35 -14.75 -2.27 -2.87
N ILE A 36 -15.97 -2.45 -3.39
CA ILE A 36 -17.21 -2.24 -2.63
C ILE A 36 -17.28 -3.19 -1.42
N ASP A 37 -17.05 -4.49 -1.63
CA ASP A 37 -17.04 -5.49 -0.54
C ASP A 37 -15.97 -5.22 0.52
N ARG A 38 -14.86 -4.58 0.15
CA ARG A 38 -13.74 -4.21 1.04
C ARG A 38 -13.86 -2.81 1.64
N GLY A 39 -14.95 -2.09 1.39
CA GLY A 39 -15.14 -0.71 1.88
C GLY A 39 -14.20 0.32 1.25
N ILE A 40 -13.70 0.04 0.04
CA ILE A 40 -12.83 0.91 -0.77
C ILE A 40 -13.69 1.87 -1.64
N GLU A 41 -15.03 1.81 -1.55
CA GLU A 41 -15.94 2.68 -2.30
C GLU A 41 -15.74 4.16 -1.90
N GLY A 42 -15.15 4.96 -2.79
CA GLY A 42 -14.77 6.36 -2.52
C GLY A 42 -13.30 6.55 -2.10
N GLY A 43 -12.57 5.47 -1.86
CA GLY A 43 -11.16 5.51 -1.49
C GLY A 43 -10.24 5.99 -2.61
N ARG A 44 -9.15 6.67 -2.23
CA ARG A 44 -8.14 7.18 -3.17
C ARG A 44 -7.02 6.17 -3.37
N ALA A 45 -6.83 5.72 -4.61
CA ALA A 45 -5.68 4.89 -4.99
C ALA A 45 -4.38 5.71 -5.01
N VAL A 46 -3.32 5.17 -4.42
CA VAL A 46 -1.99 5.81 -4.35
C VAL A 46 -0.90 4.76 -4.63
N PHE A 47 -0.02 5.08 -5.57
CA PHE A 47 1.21 4.31 -5.79
C PHE A 47 2.27 4.71 -4.78
N VAL A 48 2.81 3.71 -4.07
CA VAL A 48 3.80 3.89 -3.02
C VAL A 48 5.00 2.96 -3.19
N HIS A 49 6.16 3.41 -2.73
CA HIS A 49 7.33 2.58 -2.48
C HIS A 49 7.16 1.95 -1.09
N ALA A 50 6.77 0.67 -1.05
CA ALA A 50 6.54 -0.03 0.20
C ALA A 50 7.80 -0.77 0.66
N THR A 51 8.15 -0.57 1.92
CA THR A 51 9.07 -1.42 2.67
C THR A 51 8.32 -2.17 3.77
N ALA A 52 9.03 -3.01 4.51
CA ALA A 52 8.46 -3.72 5.64
C ALA A 52 9.42 -3.71 6.83
N TYR A 53 8.84 -3.74 8.02
CA TYR A 53 9.54 -3.80 9.28
C TYR A 53 8.77 -4.64 10.31
N SER A 54 9.41 -4.92 11.43
CA SER A 54 8.82 -5.66 12.54
C SER A 54 9.20 -5.07 13.90
N PRO A 55 8.48 -5.42 14.98
CA PRO A 55 8.85 -4.99 16.33
C PRO A 55 10.27 -5.38 16.74
N GLU A 56 10.80 -6.49 16.20
CA GLU A 56 12.15 -7.01 16.50
C GLU A 56 13.27 -6.04 16.09
N GLU A 57 12.98 -5.10 15.19
CA GLU A 57 13.94 -4.16 14.61
C GLU A 57 13.79 -2.73 15.18
N THR A 58 12.85 -2.54 16.11
CA THR A 58 12.47 -1.22 16.64
C THR A 58 12.42 -1.23 18.17
N SER A 59 12.06 -0.11 18.79
CA SER A 59 11.70 -0.05 20.22
C SER A 59 10.33 -0.69 20.52
N GLY A 60 9.60 -1.15 19.49
CA GLY A 60 8.28 -1.77 19.61
C GLY A 60 7.11 -0.80 19.80
N VAL A 61 7.35 0.52 19.73
CA VAL A 61 6.34 1.56 19.97
C VAL A 61 6.26 2.51 18.77
N THR A 62 5.05 2.83 18.32
CA THR A 62 4.75 3.73 17.19
C THR A 62 4.78 5.21 17.60
N ALA A 63 4.79 6.12 16.63
CA ALA A 63 4.65 7.56 16.87
C ALA A 63 3.35 7.95 17.62
N LEU A 64 2.26 7.17 17.49
CA LEU A 64 1.04 7.37 18.27
C LEU A 64 1.08 6.74 19.67
N GLY A 65 2.18 6.10 20.05
CA GLY A 65 2.37 5.47 21.36
C GLY A 65 1.70 4.09 21.49
N THR A 66 1.29 3.48 20.37
CA THR A 66 0.76 2.12 20.33
C THR A 66 1.88 1.10 20.11
N ALA A 67 1.62 -0.18 20.34
CA ALA A 67 2.58 -1.24 20.01
C ALA A 67 2.66 -1.45 18.49
N VAL A 68 3.89 -1.62 17.98
CA VAL A 68 4.12 -2.08 16.61
C VAL A 68 3.54 -3.49 16.46
N ARG A 69 2.71 -3.69 15.45
CA ARG A 69 1.97 -4.94 15.19
C ARG A 69 1.50 -4.97 13.74
N LYS A 70 1.17 -6.14 13.22
CA LYS A 70 0.44 -6.22 11.94
C LYS A 70 -0.85 -5.39 11.99
N GLY A 71 -1.16 -4.69 10.89
CA GLY A 71 -2.30 -3.79 10.74
C GLY A 71 -1.95 -2.31 10.93
N ILE A 72 -0.67 -1.95 10.97
CA ILE A 72 -0.23 -0.55 10.98
C ILE A 72 0.78 -0.28 9.85
N ILE A 73 0.88 0.98 9.47
CA ILE A 73 1.95 1.48 8.61
C ILE A 73 2.64 2.70 9.23
N ALA A 74 3.91 2.87 8.89
CA ALA A 74 4.57 4.16 8.93
C ALA A 74 4.35 4.89 7.59
N SER A 75 4.05 6.19 7.63
CA SER A 75 3.83 7.00 6.42
C SER A 75 4.21 8.46 6.61
N ASP A 76 4.30 9.23 5.52
CA ASP A 76 4.41 10.69 5.57
C ASP A 76 3.01 11.30 5.84
N PRO A 77 2.81 12.00 6.98
CA PRO A 77 1.52 12.61 7.32
C PRO A 77 0.99 13.63 6.31
N ASN A 78 1.85 14.20 5.46
CA ASN A 78 1.44 15.12 4.40
C ASN A 78 0.81 14.38 3.19
N VAL A 79 1.06 13.08 3.06
CA VAL A 79 0.54 12.23 1.97
C VAL A 79 -0.58 11.32 2.47
N ILE A 80 -0.37 10.69 3.64
CA ILE A 80 -1.31 9.83 4.34
C ILE A 80 -1.37 10.31 5.80
N PRO A 81 -2.39 11.09 6.19
CA PRO A 81 -2.51 11.59 7.55
C PRO A 81 -2.55 10.47 8.61
N MET A 82 -2.08 10.79 9.82
CA MET A 82 -2.12 9.83 10.93
C MET A 82 -3.57 9.44 11.27
N GLY A 83 -3.80 8.17 11.55
CA GLY A 83 -5.12 7.58 11.80
C GLY A 83 -5.89 7.20 10.53
N THR A 84 -5.40 7.55 9.35
CA THR A 84 -6.00 7.14 8.07
C THR A 84 -5.95 5.63 7.93
N LYS A 85 -7.09 5.04 7.54
CA LYS A 85 -7.18 3.63 7.19
C LYS A 85 -6.79 3.43 5.73
N VAL A 86 -6.08 2.35 5.46
CA VAL A 86 -5.69 1.95 4.11
C VAL A 86 -6.00 0.48 3.88
N TYR A 87 -6.21 0.10 2.63
CA TYR A 87 -6.19 -1.28 2.18
C TYR A 87 -4.95 -1.52 1.32
N ILE A 88 -4.19 -2.55 1.67
CA ILE A 88 -2.96 -2.95 0.99
C ILE A 88 -3.19 -4.33 0.35
N PRO A 89 -3.22 -4.43 -0.99
CA PRO A 89 -3.40 -5.72 -1.67
C PRO A 89 -2.38 -6.76 -1.22
N GLY A 90 -2.86 -7.95 -0.87
CA GLY A 90 -2.03 -9.06 -0.39
C GLY A 90 -1.61 -8.98 1.08
N TYR A 91 -1.89 -7.87 1.78
CA TYR A 91 -1.62 -7.69 3.20
C TYR A 91 -2.91 -7.56 4.02
N GLY A 92 -3.85 -6.71 3.57
CA GLY A 92 -5.11 -6.42 4.26
C GLY A 92 -5.26 -4.95 4.64
N GLU A 93 -6.16 -4.67 5.58
CA GLU A 93 -6.36 -3.34 6.15
C GLU A 93 -5.23 -2.93 7.10
N ALA A 94 -4.88 -1.65 7.09
CA ALA A 94 -3.93 -1.07 8.03
C ALA A 94 -4.29 0.37 8.40
N VAL A 95 -3.68 0.88 9.47
CA VAL A 95 -3.84 2.27 9.95
C VAL A 95 -2.48 2.97 9.98
N ALA A 96 -2.44 4.23 9.52
CA ALA A 96 -1.26 5.08 9.67
C ALA A 96 -1.06 5.46 11.14
N GLU A 97 -0.29 4.65 11.88
CA GLU A 97 -0.01 4.88 13.32
C GLU A 97 1.43 5.33 13.58
N ASP A 98 2.29 5.31 12.57
CA ASP A 98 3.70 5.64 12.73
C ASP A 98 4.22 6.62 11.67
N CYS A 99 5.32 7.30 12.00
CA CYS A 99 6.04 8.15 11.07
C CYS A 99 7.55 8.05 11.34
N GLY A 100 8.36 8.08 10.28
CA GLY A 100 9.80 7.95 10.38
C GLY A 100 10.50 9.01 9.54
N GLY A 101 11.68 9.48 9.97
CA GLY A 101 12.41 10.53 9.26
C GLY A 101 12.79 10.19 7.81
N ASN A 102 12.84 8.90 7.46
CA ASN A 102 13.10 8.42 6.10
C ASN A 102 11.84 8.03 5.32
N ILE A 103 10.66 8.10 5.95
CA ILE A 103 9.37 7.77 5.34
C ILE A 103 8.74 9.07 4.87
N VAL A 104 9.20 9.56 3.71
CA VAL A 104 8.86 10.87 3.15
C VAL A 104 8.26 10.71 1.75
N GLY A 105 7.20 11.46 1.46
CA GLY A 105 6.45 11.36 0.21
C GLY A 105 5.65 10.06 0.10
N ASN A 106 5.65 9.46 -1.08
CA ASN A 106 4.91 8.21 -1.34
C ASN A 106 5.68 6.96 -0.87
N ILE A 107 6.37 7.04 0.25
CA ILE A 107 7.05 5.89 0.88
C ILE A 107 6.18 5.45 2.05
N ILE A 108 5.98 4.14 2.20
CA ILE A 108 5.36 3.55 3.38
C ILE A 108 6.23 2.42 3.92
N ASP A 109 6.17 2.20 5.23
CA ASP A 109 6.76 1.03 5.87
C ASP A 109 5.64 0.20 6.51
N ILE A 110 5.50 -1.05 6.10
CA ILE A 110 4.38 -1.91 6.52
C ILE A 110 4.84 -2.78 7.68
N ALA A 111 4.12 -2.73 8.80
CA ALA A 111 4.47 -3.53 9.97
C ALA A 111 4.05 -4.99 9.78
N PHE A 112 4.94 -5.91 10.11
CA PHE A 112 4.64 -7.34 10.24
C PHE A 112 4.88 -7.78 11.68
N ASP A 113 4.29 -8.91 12.06
CA ASP A 113 4.46 -9.44 13.43
C ASP A 113 5.87 -10.00 13.63
N THR A 114 6.52 -10.48 12.56
CA THR A 114 7.86 -11.08 12.62
C THR A 114 8.82 -10.50 11.58
N HIS A 115 10.12 -10.53 11.90
CA HIS A 115 11.16 -10.12 10.96
C HIS A 115 11.17 -10.99 9.69
N ALA A 116 10.89 -12.29 9.82
CA ALA A 116 10.86 -13.22 8.70
C ALA A 116 9.77 -12.86 7.67
N GLU A 117 8.59 -12.44 8.12
CA GLU A 117 7.52 -11.97 7.24
C GLU A 117 7.88 -10.65 6.55
N ALA A 118 8.48 -9.71 7.28
CA ALA A 118 8.95 -8.44 6.70
C ALA A 118 10.00 -8.68 5.60
N MET A 119 10.95 -9.60 5.83
CA MET A 119 11.94 -9.99 4.85
C MET A 119 11.33 -10.72 3.64
N ALA A 120 10.30 -11.54 3.85
CA ALA A 120 9.59 -12.21 2.77
C ALA A 120 8.79 -11.23 1.90
N PHE A 121 8.22 -10.18 2.49
CA PHE A 121 7.56 -9.09 1.75
C PHE A 121 8.57 -8.26 0.94
N GLY A 122 9.71 -7.94 1.53
CA GLY A 122 10.79 -7.20 0.87
C GLY A 122 10.43 -5.74 0.55
N ARG A 123 10.97 -5.21 -0.55
CA ARG A 123 10.67 -3.85 -1.03
C ARG A 123 10.00 -3.93 -2.39
N GLN A 124 8.91 -3.19 -2.56
CA GLN A 124 8.14 -3.25 -3.80
C GLN A 124 7.31 -1.98 -4.02
N ASP A 125 7.11 -1.66 -5.29
CA ASP A 125 6.20 -0.60 -5.72
C ASP A 125 4.80 -1.20 -5.83
N ILE A 126 3.88 -0.70 -5.01
CA ILE A 126 2.51 -1.22 -4.94
C ILE A 126 1.50 -0.08 -4.99
N GLU A 127 0.31 -0.40 -5.50
CA GLU A 127 -0.86 0.46 -5.38
C GLU A 127 -1.60 0.10 -4.10
N ILE A 128 -1.87 1.09 -3.27
CA ILE A 128 -2.68 0.97 -2.06
C ILE A 128 -3.91 1.87 -2.17
N TYR A 129 -4.89 1.62 -1.32
CA TYR A 129 -6.13 2.38 -1.28
C TYR A 129 -6.26 3.07 0.06
N ILE A 130 -6.39 4.39 0.05
CA ILE A 130 -6.76 5.17 1.24
C ILE A 130 -8.28 5.09 1.38
N LEU A 131 -8.75 4.63 2.53
CA LEU A 131 -10.17 4.47 2.83
C LEU A 131 -10.68 5.78 3.46
N GLU A 132 -11.81 6.29 2.97
CA GLU A 132 -12.47 7.52 3.45
C GLU A 132 -13.71 7.19 4.30
#